data_AF-A0A958QFX7-F1
#
_entry.id   AF-A0A958QFX7-F1
#
_cell.length_a   1.000
_cell.length_b   1.000
_cell.length_c   1.000
_cell.angle_alpha   90.00
_cell.angle_beta   90.00
_cell.angle_gamma   90.00
#
_symmetry.space_group_name_H-M   'P 1'
#
loop_
_entity.id
_entity.type
_entity.pdbx_description
1 polymer ?
#
loop_
_entity_poly.entity_id
_entity_poly.type
_entity_poly.pdbx_seq_one_letter_code
_entity_poly.pdbx_strand_id
1 'polypeptide(L)'
;MNLTIALRTFKARQKEMGEGHCSKQALDSWPVVFRRFLDLKAIDHGGFKESVDCGQCKMAQTGQYKESLKCCTYFPFLPCFSVGGVLAGGGPGASVVNDMIRNRQFVLPIGVVPSWQYRTKHKSMGGADFGQREDLLCPFFQKSTRNCTIWKSRNSACTTFYCSSDRGQAGLDAWAELYDDLYELEMHLVQEYLLFRGFSWEEICEQLEYLKLPANQMPIEYLPQEKMDSLWQHWQNQESRFFIEAFHWVSELSDADFLP
;
A
#
# COMPACT_ATOMS: atom_id res chain seq x y z
N MET A 1 0.70 -7.87 -18.81
CA MET A 1 -0.72 -8.28 -18.92
C MET A 1 -1.53 -6.99 -19.02
N ASN A 2 -2.48 -6.88 -19.96
CA ASN A 2 -3.25 -5.64 -20.17
C ASN A 2 -4.10 -5.33 -18.93
N LEU A 3 -4.11 -4.09 -18.42
CA LEU A 3 -4.95 -3.63 -17.29
C LEU A 3 -6.40 -4.10 -17.38
N THR A 4 -6.94 -4.14 -18.60
CA THR A 4 -8.29 -4.65 -18.89
C THR A 4 -8.48 -6.10 -18.47
N ILE A 5 -7.48 -6.96 -18.71
CA ILE A 5 -7.53 -8.37 -18.30
C ILE A 5 -7.46 -8.48 -16.79
N ALA A 6 -6.53 -7.76 -16.15
CA ALA A 6 -6.38 -7.77 -14.69
C ALA A 6 -7.68 -7.36 -13.98
N LEU A 7 -8.30 -6.26 -14.44
CA LEU A 7 -9.57 -5.78 -13.88
C LEU A 7 -10.75 -6.70 -14.15
N ARG A 8 -10.79 -7.37 -15.31
CA ARG A 8 -11.82 -8.38 -15.58
C ARG A 8 -11.67 -9.59 -14.69
N THR A 9 -10.46 -10.10 -14.52
CA THR A 9 -10.16 -11.21 -13.61
C THR A 9 -10.55 -10.83 -12.19
N PHE A 10 -10.14 -9.65 -11.74
CA PHE A 10 -10.51 -9.10 -10.44
C PHE A 10 -12.02 -9.00 -10.26
N LYS A 11 -12.75 -8.36 -11.18
CA LYS A 11 -14.22 -8.25 -11.13
C LYS A 11 -14.94 -9.59 -11.24
N ALA A 12 -14.38 -10.56 -11.97
CA ALA A 12 -14.93 -11.91 -12.06
C ALA A 12 -14.79 -12.63 -10.72
N ARG A 13 -13.60 -12.59 -10.11
CA ARG A 13 -13.36 -13.09 -8.75
C ARG A 13 -14.32 -12.42 -7.76
N GLN A 14 -14.53 -11.11 -7.84
CA GLN A 14 -15.50 -10.40 -6.98
C GLN A 14 -16.93 -10.96 -7.05
N LYS A 15 -17.40 -11.38 -8.22
CA LYS A 15 -18.74 -11.95 -8.38
C LYS A 15 -18.86 -13.35 -7.78
N GLU A 16 -17.77 -14.12 -7.74
CA GLU A 16 -17.74 -15.45 -7.15
C GLU A 16 -17.78 -15.41 -5.61
N MET A 17 -17.49 -14.25 -5.02
CA MET A 17 -17.29 -14.07 -3.57
C MET A 17 -18.57 -13.84 -2.76
N GLY A 18 -19.74 -13.80 -3.41
CA GLY A 18 -21.07 -13.77 -2.78
C GLY A 18 -21.45 -12.42 -2.18
N GLU A 19 -22.76 -12.17 -2.02
CA GLU A 19 -23.26 -10.94 -1.40
C GLU A 19 -23.13 -11.01 0.13
N GLY A 20 -22.68 -9.92 0.76
CA GLY A 20 -22.86 -9.77 2.20
C GLY A 20 -22.83 -8.32 2.67
N HIS A 21 -23.19 -8.11 3.93
CA HIS A 21 -23.44 -6.77 4.46
C HIS A 21 -22.17 -6.18 5.09
N CYS A 22 -21.42 -5.41 4.31
CA CYS A 22 -20.41 -4.51 4.85
C CYS A 22 -21.08 -3.21 5.32
N SER A 23 -20.82 -2.78 6.56
CA SER A 23 -21.40 -1.53 7.07
C SER A 23 -20.87 -0.32 6.30
N LYS A 24 -21.72 0.69 6.05
CA LYS A 24 -21.32 1.94 5.36
C LYS A 24 -20.09 2.60 6.00
N GLN A 25 -19.96 2.50 7.33
CA GLN A 25 -18.84 3.04 8.09
C GLN A 25 -17.52 2.29 7.83
N ALA A 26 -17.58 0.98 7.59
CA ALA A 26 -16.41 0.22 7.15
C ALA A 26 -15.98 0.67 5.75
N LEU A 27 -16.91 0.89 4.83
CA LEU A 27 -16.62 1.33 3.45
C LEU A 27 -15.95 2.71 3.38
N ASP A 28 -16.36 3.66 4.22
CA ASP A 28 -15.78 5.00 4.26
C ASP A 28 -14.32 5.00 4.78
N SER A 29 -13.87 3.90 5.39
CA SER A 29 -12.49 3.71 5.87
C SER A 29 -11.53 3.14 4.82
N TRP A 30 -12.05 2.71 3.66
CA TRP A 30 -11.24 2.18 2.56
C TRP A 30 -10.55 3.29 1.77
N PRO A 31 -9.32 3.04 1.28
CA PRO A 31 -8.65 3.95 0.36
C PRO A 31 -9.55 4.31 -0.82
N VAL A 32 -9.58 5.61 -1.16
CA VAL A 32 -10.42 6.15 -2.26
C VAL A 32 -10.25 5.35 -3.55
N VAL A 33 -9.00 5.00 -3.86
CA VAL A 33 -8.64 4.24 -5.06
C VAL A 33 -9.33 2.88 -5.10
N PHE A 34 -9.31 2.11 -4.02
CA PHE A 34 -9.94 0.78 -4.01
C PHE A 34 -11.46 0.84 -4.09
N ARG A 35 -12.07 1.87 -3.51
CA ARG A 35 -13.53 2.07 -3.61
C ARG A 35 -14.03 2.23 -5.03
N ARG A 36 -13.14 2.60 -5.97
CA ARG A 36 -13.48 2.73 -7.38
C ARG A 36 -13.59 1.37 -8.08
N PHE A 37 -12.70 0.44 -7.74
CA PHE A 37 -12.60 -0.85 -8.42
C PHE A 37 -13.39 -1.95 -7.74
N LEU A 38 -13.64 -1.80 -6.45
CA LEU A 38 -14.37 -2.76 -5.64
C LEU A 38 -15.88 -2.44 -5.64
N ASP A 39 -16.71 -3.43 -6.02
CA ASP A 39 -18.08 -3.43 -5.50
C ASP A 39 -18.04 -3.85 -4.02
N LEU A 40 -17.85 -2.85 -3.18
CA LEU A 40 -17.75 -3.02 -1.74
C LEU A 40 -19.02 -3.61 -1.09
N LYS A 41 -20.17 -3.57 -1.78
CA LYS A 41 -21.41 -4.25 -1.31
C LYS A 41 -21.37 -5.76 -1.54
N ALA A 42 -20.51 -6.22 -2.45
CA ALA A 42 -20.28 -7.63 -2.73
C ALA A 42 -19.11 -8.22 -1.88
N ILE A 43 -18.53 -7.44 -0.96
CA ILE A 43 -17.40 -7.89 -0.14
C ILE A 43 -17.89 -8.27 1.26
N ASP A 44 -18.06 -9.56 1.48
CA ASP A 44 -18.17 -10.18 2.80
C ASP A 44 -17.06 -11.22 2.99
N HIS A 45 -15.82 -10.76 2.82
CA HIS A 45 -14.62 -11.59 2.92
C HIS A 45 -14.35 -12.13 4.32
N GLY A 46 -15.10 -11.74 5.35
CA GLY A 46 -14.71 -12.19 6.69
C GLY A 46 -15.70 -11.99 7.81
N GLY A 47 -16.87 -11.39 7.59
CA GLY A 47 -17.81 -11.04 8.65
C GLY A 47 -17.17 -10.17 9.74
N PHE A 48 -17.49 -8.88 9.77
CA PHE A 48 -17.21 -8.06 10.94
C PHE A 48 -18.49 -7.40 11.41
N LYS A 49 -18.88 -7.68 12.67
CA LYS A 49 -19.89 -6.87 13.36
C LYS A 49 -19.37 -5.51 13.84
N GLU A 50 -18.04 -5.34 13.96
CA GLU A 50 -17.42 -4.17 14.59
C GLU A 50 -16.40 -3.47 13.66
N SER A 51 -16.27 -2.14 13.80
CA SER A 51 -15.30 -1.36 13.05
C SER A 51 -13.88 -1.68 13.51
N VAL A 52 -13.12 -2.42 12.71
CA VAL A 52 -11.69 -2.62 12.94
C VAL A 52 -10.94 -1.37 12.47
N ASP A 53 -10.61 -0.49 13.41
CA ASP A 53 -9.71 0.64 13.18
C ASP A 53 -8.44 0.52 14.02
N CYS A 54 -7.40 1.29 13.68
CA CYS A 54 -6.18 1.33 14.48
C CYS A 54 -6.44 1.75 15.94
N GLY A 55 -7.49 2.52 16.23
CA GLY A 55 -7.86 2.98 17.56
C GLY A 55 -8.27 1.82 18.49
N GLN A 56 -8.90 0.78 17.94
CA GLN A 56 -9.39 -0.40 18.66
C GLN A 56 -8.61 -1.67 18.29
N CYS A 57 -7.28 -1.59 18.22
CA CYS A 57 -6.45 -2.75 17.86
C CYS A 57 -6.57 -3.89 18.90
N LYS A 58 -7.32 -4.95 18.55
CA LYS A 58 -7.54 -6.13 19.40
C LYS A 58 -6.24 -6.80 19.86
N MET A 59 -5.21 -6.84 19.01
CA MET A 59 -3.92 -7.45 19.34
C MET A 59 -3.14 -6.66 20.39
N ALA A 60 -3.33 -5.33 20.44
CA ALA A 60 -2.80 -4.53 21.52
C ALA A 60 -3.58 -4.77 22.82
N GLN A 61 -4.91 -4.91 22.73
CA GLN A 61 -5.77 -5.19 23.90
C GLN A 61 -5.47 -6.56 24.53
N THR A 62 -5.13 -7.56 23.73
CA THR A 62 -4.75 -8.90 24.22
C THR A 62 -3.29 -9.01 24.62
N GLY A 63 -2.49 -7.95 24.48
CA GLY A 63 -1.06 -7.93 24.81
C GLY A 63 -0.16 -8.64 23.80
N GLN A 64 -0.71 -9.13 22.68
CA GLN A 64 0.08 -9.78 21.64
C GLN A 64 0.95 -8.79 20.86
N TYR A 65 0.52 -7.53 20.74
CA TYR A 65 1.33 -6.40 20.27
C TYR A 65 1.52 -5.38 21.39
N LYS A 66 2.62 -4.63 21.37
CA LYS A 66 2.77 -3.47 22.27
C LYS A 66 1.72 -2.43 21.93
N GLU A 67 1.02 -1.91 22.94
CA GLU A 67 -0.01 -0.88 22.76
C GLU A 67 0.51 0.38 22.05
N SER A 68 1.78 0.71 22.29
CA SER A 68 2.46 1.85 21.65
C SER A 68 2.88 1.61 20.20
N LEU A 69 2.82 0.36 19.69
CA LEU A 69 3.31 -0.01 18.35
C LEU A 69 2.20 -0.59 17.45
N LYS A 70 1.27 -1.38 18.01
CA LYS A 70 0.20 -2.09 17.27
C LYS A 70 0.77 -2.94 16.13
N CYS A 71 0.05 -3.10 15.03
CA CYS A 71 0.54 -3.74 13.81
C CYS A 71 1.50 -2.85 12.99
N CYS A 72 1.80 -1.63 13.45
CA CYS A 72 2.58 -0.65 12.69
C CYS A 72 4.09 -0.88 12.75
N THR A 73 4.57 -2.08 13.09
CA THR A 73 5.98 -2.47 12.96
C THR A 73 6.31 -3.00 11.56
N TYR A 74 5.48 -2.66 10.57
CA TYR A 74 5.63 -3.03 9.17
C TYR A 74 5.48 -1.78 8.30
N PHE A 75 6.49 -1.49 7.48
CA PHE A 75 6.48 -0.47 6.46
C PHE A 75 6.26 -1.18 5.11
N PRO A 76 5.04 -1.12 4.53
CA PRO A 76 4.77 -1.70 3.23
C PRO A 76 5.36 -0.85 2.10
N PHE A 77 5.48 -1.45 0.92
CA PHE A 77 5.56 -0.68 -0.32
C PHE A 77 4.28 0.15 -0.51
N LEU A 78 4.43 1.42 -0.89
CA LEU A 78 3.32 2.33 -1.16
C LEU A 78 3.33 2.71 -2.65
N PRO A 79 2.34 2.25 -3.45
CA PRO A 79 2.25 2.55 -4.88
C PRO A 79 2.21 4.05 -5.18
N CYS A 80 2.71 4.47 -6.34
CA CYS A 80 2.81 5.88 -6.74
C CYS A 80 1.51 6.69 -6.57
N PHE A 81 0.35 6.13 -6.93
CA PHE A 81 -0.95 6.78 -6.73
C PHE A 81 -1.39 6.84 -5.26
N SER A 82 -0.96 5.88 -4.43
CA SER A 82 -1.22 5.92 -2.99
C SER A 82 -0.38 7.01 -2.32
N VAL A 83 0.89 7.14 -2.72
CA VAL A 83 1.76 8.28 -2.36
C VAL A 83 1.11 9.60 -2.80
N GLY A 84 0.55 9.65 -4.00
CA GLY A 84 -0.19 10.79 -4.52
C GLY A 84 -1.39 11.17 -3.66
N GLY A 85 -2.18 10.17 -3.24
CA GLY A 85 -3.31 10.39 -2.34
C GLY A 85 -2.89 10.92 -0.97
N VAL A 86 -1.74 10.48 -0.46
CA VAL A 86 -1.15 11.05 0.78
C VAL A 86 -0.77 12.51 0.58
N LEU A 87 -0.07 12.84 -0.51
CA LEU A 87 0.39 14.20 -0.80
C LEU A 87 -0.78 15.15 -1.07
N ALA A 88 -1.77 14.73 -1.86
CA ALA A 88 -2.97 15.51 -2.17
C ALA A 88 -3.84 15.75 -0.93
N GLY A 89 -3.87 14.81 0.02
CA GLY A 89 -4.57 14.97 1.30
C GLY A 89 -3.88 15.89 2.29
N GLY A 90 -2.57 16.15 2.13
CA GLY A 90 -1.79 16.98 3.04
C GLY A 90 -1.57 16.36 4.43
N GLY A 91 -1.31 17.22 5.42
CA GLY A 91 -1.13 16.81 6.82
C GLY A 91 0.17 16.06 7.11
N PRO A 92 0.26 15.39 8.29
CA PRO A 92 1.50 14.77 8.75
C PRO A 92 2.06 13.68 7.83
N GLY A 93 1.18 12.91 7.16
CA GLY A 93 1.61 11.89 6.21
C GLY A 93 2.31 12.50 4.99
N ALA A 94 1.79 13.61 4.45
CA ALA A 94 2.42 14.35 3.37
C ALA A 94 3.77 14.93 3.78
N SER A 95 3.92 15.41 5.02
CA SER A 95 5.23 15.86 5.53
C SER A 95 6.26 14.73 5.52
N VAL A 96 5.89 13.53 5.99
CA VAL A 96 6.77 12.35 5.97
C VAL A 96 7.18 11.99 4.54
N VAL A 97 6.24 11.96 3.59
CA VAL A 97 6.57 11.68 2.17
C VAL A 97 7.50 12.75 1.59
N ASN A 98 7.24 14.03 1.83
CA ASN A 98 8.11 15.11 1.32
C ASN A 98 9.52 15.04 1.91
N ASP A 99 9.65 14.65 3.19
CA ASP A 99 10.96 14.43 3.80
C ASP A 99 11.67 13.22 3.17
N MET A 100 10.97 12.12 2.90
CA MET A 100 11.53 10.97 2.18
C MET A 100 11.99 11.32 0.76
N ILE A 101 11.21 12.14 0.03
CA ILE A 101 11.59 12.65 -1.30
C ILE A 101 12.88 13.45 -1.20
N ARG A 102 12.93 14.44 -0.30
CA ARG A 102 14.09 15.31 -0.09
C ARG A 102 15.34 14.53 0.30
N ASN A 103 15.17 13.52 1.14
CA ASN A 103 16.26 12.69 1.64
C ASN A 103 16.59 11.50 0.73
N ARG A 104 15.86 11.29 -0.39
CA ARG A 104 16.07 10.18 -1.34
C ARG A 104 15.96 8.79 -0.69
N GLN A 105 14.98 8.64 0.21
CA GLN A 105 14.70 7.40 0.92
C GLN A 105 13.87 6.44 0.05
N PHE A 106 14.47 5.93 -1.03
CA PHE A 106 13.82 4.94 -1.92
C PHE A 106 12.44 5.38 -2.43
N VAL A 107 12.30 6.67 -2.73
CA VAL A 107 11.10 7.23 -3.37
C VAL A 107 11.31 7.19 -4.88
N LEU A 108 10.74 6.19 -5.53
CA LEU A 108 10.89 5.90 -6.95
C LEU A 108 9.62 6.27 -7.72
N PRO A 109 9.65 6.38 -9.06
CA PRO A 109 8.42 6.57 -9.84
C PRO A 109 7.36 5.50 -9.56
N ILE A 110 7.73 4.24 -9.29
CA ILE A 110 6.77 3.20 -8.88
C ILE A 110 6.10 3.47 -7.52
N GLY A 111 6.69 4.31 -6.65
CA GLY A 111 6.17 4.63 -5.33
C GLY A 111 7.25 4.71 -4.25
N VAL A 112 6.82 4.65 -2.98
CA VAL A 112 7.74 4.61 -1.83
C VAL A 112 8.05 3.16 -1.48
N VAL A 113 9.34 2.82 -1.53
CA VAL A 113 9.85 1.49 -1.25
C VAL A 113 10.58 1.51 0.10
N PRO A 114 10.31 0.60 1.05
CA PRO A 114 11.07 0.53 2.30
C PRO A 114 12.56 0.29 2.02
N SER A 115 13.48 0.94 2.72
CA SER A 115 14.92 0.82 2.44
C SER A 115 15.43 -0.62 2.56
N TRP A 116 16.55 -0.94 1.90
CA TRP A 116 17.18 -2.26 2.05
C TRP A 116 17.59 -2.54 3.50
N GLN A 117 18.02 -1.50 4.22
CA GLN A 117 18.29 -1.59 5.65
C GLN A 117 17.05 -2.00 6.45
N TYR A 118 15.91 -1.32 6.21
CA TYR A 118 14.65 -1.68 6.86
C TYR A 118 14.24 -3.12 6.55
N ARG A 119 14.20 -3.49 5.27
CA ARG A 119 13.72 -4.81 4.84
C ARG A 119 14.64 -5.95 5.28
N THR A 120 15.96 -5.72 5.37
CA THR A 120 16.90 -6.70 5.92
C THR A 120 16.60 -6.98 7.38
N LYS A 121 16.39 -5.93 8.19
CA LYS A 121 16.00 -6.08 9.59
C LYS A 121 14.65 -6.77 9.72
N HIS A 122 13.66 -6.37 8.94
CA HIS A 122 12.33 -6.98 8.95
C HIS A 122 12.37 -8.46 8.56
N LYS A 123 13.13 -8.84 7.53
CA LYS A 123 13.29 -10.25 7.11
C LYS A 123 13.94 -11.12 8.18
N SER A 124 14.78 -10.54 9.04
CA SER A 124 15.41 -11.26 10.15
C SER A 124 14.49 -11.48 11.36
N MET A 125 13.28 -10.93 11.36
CA MET A 125 12.31 -11.11 12.44
C MET A 125 11.71 -12.52 12.46
N GLY A 126 11.49 -13.05 13.66
CA GLY A 126 10.57 -14.16 13.87
C GLY A 126 9.12 -13.67 13.96
N GLY A 127 8.15 -14.59 13.83
CA GLY A 127 6.72 -14.24 13.95
C GLY A 127 6.34 -13.59 15.29
N ALA A 128 7.04 -13.93 16.37
CA ALA A 128 6.83 -13.34 17.70
C ALA A 128 7.33 -11.88 17.83
N ASP A 129 8.19 -11.41 16.90
CA ASP A 129 8.71 -10.04 16.94
C ASP A 129 7.73 -9.01 16.34
N PHE A 130 6.74 -9.46 15.58
CA PHE A 130 5.76 -8.58 14.94
C PHE A 130 4.90 -7.86 15.99
N GLY A 131 4.80 -6.54 15.88
CA GLY A 131 4.14 -5.69 16.86
C GLY A 131 4.93 -5.44 18.15
N GLN A 132 6.19 -5.89 18.23
CA GLN A 132 7.05 -5.78 19.42
C GLN A 132 8.29 -4.88 19.21
N ARG A 133 8.72 -4.69 17.96
CA ARG A 133 9.96 -4.02 17.56
C ARG A 133 9.76 -2.55 17.19
N GLU A 134 10.11 -1.65 18.10
CA GLU A 134 9.99 -0.20 17.88
C GLU A 134 10.98 0.34 16.83
N ASP A 135 12.11 -0.32 16.64
CA ASP A 135 13.09 0.01 15.60
C ASP A 135 12.62 -0.31 14.17
N LEU A 136 11.46 -0.96 14.03
CA LEU A 136 10.80 -1.29 12.76
C LEU A 136 9.47 -0.57 12.57
N LEU A 137 9.21 0.43 13.42
CA LEU A 137 8.01 1.23 13.35
C LEU A 137 7.89 1.91 11.98
N CYS A 138 6.71 1.75 11.37
CA CYS A 138 6.36 2.39 10.12
C CYS A 138 6.50 3.90 10.25
N PRO A 139 7.15 4.58 9.29
CA PRO A 139 7.37 6.03 9.34
C PRO A 139 6.06 6.83 9.35
N PHE A 140 4.96 6.23 8.90
CA PHE A 140 3.63 6.84 8.91
C PHE A 140 2.86 6.64 10.22
N PHE A 141 3.42 5.95 11.22
CA PHE A 141 2.79 5.82 12.52
C PHE A 141 3.12 7.02 13.42
N GLN A 142 2.09 7.78 13.79
CA GLN A 142 2.24 8.91 14.69
C GLN A 142 2.12 8.46 16.15
N LYS A 143 3.26 8.38 16.86
CA LYS A 143 3.31 7.94 18.26
C LYS A 143 2.40 8.72 19.20
N SER A 144 2.28 10.05 19.02
CA SER A 144 1.49 10.90 19.93
C SER A 144 -0.02 10.63 19.86
N THR A 145 -0.55 10.36 18.67
CA THR A 145 -1.97 10.06 18.45
C THR A 145 -2.25 8.57 18.35
N ARG A 146 -1.19 7.75 18.25
CA ARG A 146 -1.22 6.30 18.03
C ARG A 146 -2.00 5.90 16.77
N ASN A 147 -1.96 6.73 15.73
CA ASN A 147 -2.70 6.55 14.50
C ASN A 147 -1.79 6.54 13.27
N CYS A 148 -2.25 5.89 12.20
CA CYS A 148 -1.61 5.93 10.89
C CYS A 148 -1.94 7.25 10.18
N THR A 149 -0.93 8.01 9.81
CA THR A 149 -1.09 9.31 9.13
C THR A 149 -1.51 9.17 7.67
N ILE A 150 -1.41 7.96 7.09
CA ILE A 150 -1.78 7.65 5.71
C ILE A 150 -3.00 6.72 5.61
N TRP A 151 -3.83 6.63 6.66
CA TRP A 151 -4.93 5.66 6.74
C TRP A 151 -5.86 5.65 5.51
N LYS A 152 -6.17 6.82 4.95
CA LYS A 152 -7.06 6.97 3.77
C LYS A 152 -6.38 6.65 2.42
N SER A 153 -5.08 6.41 2.43
CA SER A 153 -4.25 6.19 1.24
C SER A 153 -3.26 5.04 1.46
N ARG A 154 -3.60 4.11 2.36
CA ARG A 154 -2.80 2.91 2.63
C ARG A 154 -2.90 1.93 1.46
N ASN A 155 -1.88 1.09 1.30
CA ASN A 155 -1.83 0.09 0.24
C ASN A 155 -2.71 -1.13 0.57
N SER A 156 -2.72 -2.11 -0.34
CA SER A 156 -3.35 -3.43 -0.19
C SER A 156 -3.02 -4.08 1.15
N ALA A 157 -1.73 -4.25 1.48
CA ALA A 157 -1.27 -4.93 2.70
C ALA A 157 -1.91 -4.38 3.97
N CYS A 158 -1.84 -3.06 4.19
CA CYS A 158 -2.42 -2.46 5.39
C CYS A 158 -3.95 -2.34 5.34
N THR A 159 -4.57 -2.43 4.16
CA THR A 159 -6.04 -2.42 4.00
C THR A 159 -6.65 -3.76 4.36
N THR A 160 -5.98 -4.85 4.00
CA THR A 160 -6.45 -6.23 4.17
C THR A 160 -5.83 -6.95 5.36
N PHE A 161 -4.95 -6.31 6.12
CA PHE A 161 -4.39 -6.91 7.33
C PHE A 161 -5.41 -6.90 8.48
N TYR A 162 -5.99 -8.07 8.76
CA TYR A 162 -6.88 -8.30 9.89
C TYR A 162 -6.32 -9.41 10.79
N CYS A 163 -6.32 -9.16 12.10
CA CYS A 163 -5.74 -10.10 13.07
C CYS A 163 -6.73 -11.16 13.58
N SER A 164 -8.02 -11.00 13.31
CA SER A 164 -9.07 -11.96 13.63
C SER A 164 -10.26 -11.78 12.69
N SER A 165 -11.09 -12.81 12.53
CA SER A 165 -12.33 -12.78 11.76
C SER A 165 -13.43 -13.55 12.52
N ASP A 166 -14.70 -13.11 12.40
CA ASP A 166 -15.85 -13.83 12.96
C ASP A 166 -16.09 -15.19 12.26
N ARG A 167 -15.50 -15.38 11.08
CA ARG A 167 -15.47 -16.63 10.31
C ARG A 167 -14.22 -17.48 10.59
N GLY A 168 -13.42 -17.13 11.59
CA GLY A 168 -12.20 -17.85 11.95
C GLY A 168 -11.18 -17.85 10.81
N GLN A 169 -10.53 -19.00 10.59
CA GLN A 169 -9.47 -19.13 9.58
C GLN A 169 -9.97 -18.85 8.16
N ALA A 170 -11.18 -19.29 7.80
CA ALA A 170 -11.73 -19.08 6.46
C ALA A 170 -11.88 -17.59 6.11
N GLY A 171 -12.21 -16.75 7.08
CA GLY A 171 -12.25 -15.30 6.85
C GLY A 171 -10.85 -14.68 6.76
N LEU A 172 -9.87 -15.19 7.51
CA LEU A 172 -8.47 -14.76 7.37
C LEU A 172 -7.90 -15.12 6.00
N ASP A 173 -8.20 -16.32 5.50
CA ASP A 173 -7.80 -16.79 4.17
C ASP A 173 -8.42 -15.91 3.07
N ALA A 174 -9.71 -15.60 3.19
CA ALA A 174 -10.40 -14.71 2.26
C ALA A 174 -9.83 -13.26 2.26
N TRP A 175 -9.35 -12.76 3.41
CA TRP A 175 -8.62 -11.48 3.44
C TRP A 175 -7.24 -11.55 2.79
N ALA A 176 -6.57 -12.69 2.87
CA ALA A 176 -5.30 -12.93 2.19
C ALA A 176 -5.49 -13.06 0.66
N GLU A 177 -6.57 -13.70 0.20
CA GLU A 177 -6.92 -13.73 -1.22
C GLU A 177 -7.23 -12.32 -1.74
N LEU A 178 -7.99 -11.52 -0.97
CA LEU A 178 -8.25 -10.13 -1.32
C LEU A 178 -6.98 -9.27 -1.33
N TYR A 179 -6.02 -9.57 -0.45
CA TYR A 179 -4.70 -8.92 -0.48
C TYR A 179 -4.01 -9.17 -1.82
N ASP A 180 -3.93 -10.41 -2.27
CA ASP A 180 -3.27 -10.78 -3.52
C ASP A 180 -3.95 -10.10 -4.72
N ASP A 181 -5.27 -10.08 -4.72
CA ASP A 181 -6.09 -9.42 -5.74
C ASP A 181 -5.85 -7.90 -5.80
N LEU A 182 -5.84 -7.24 -4.65
CA LEU A 182 -5.57 -5.81 -4.58
C LEU A 182 -4.13 -5.48 -4.94
N TYR A 183 -3.17 -6.28 -4.48
CA TYR A 183 -1.76 -6.09 -4.80
C TYR A 183 -1.51 -6.23 -6.31
N GLU A 184 -2.11 -7.23 -6.94
CA GLU A 184 -2.05 -7.41 -8.38
C GLU A 184 -2.63 -6.20 -9.13
N LEU A 185 -3.79 -5.70 -8.69
CA LEU A 185 -4.38 -4.47 -9.23
C LEU A 185 -3.45 -3.26 -9.05
N GLU A 186 -2.88 -3.07 -7.86
CA GLU A 186 -1.93 -1.98 -7.58
C GLU A 186 -0.73 -2.03 -8.55
N MET A 187 -0.17 -3.21 -8.80
CA MET A 187 0.97 -3.39 -9.71
C MET A 187 0.61 -3.04 -11.15
N HIS A 188 -0.55 -3.45 -11.63
CA HIS A 188 -1.00 -3.09 -12.97
C HIS A 188 -1.22 -1.58 -13.10
N LEU A 189 -1.87 -0.94 -12.12
CA LEU A 189 -2.09 0.51 -12.13
C LEU A 189 -0.77 1.30 -12.12
N VAL A 190 0.23 0.85 -11.35
CA VAL A 190 1.57 1.45 -11.36
C VAL A 190 2.21 1.33 -12.74
N GLN A 191 2.26 0.13 -13.32
CA GLN A 191 2.90 -0.10 -14.61
C GLN A 191 2.25 0.72 -15.72
N GLU A 192 0.92 0.74 -15.77
CA GLU A 192 0.15 1.46 -16.79
C GLU A 192 0.29 2.96 -16.66
N TYR A 193 0.28 3.49 -15.42
CA TYR A 193 0.56 4.90 -15.20
C TYR A 193 1.99 5.27 -15.66
N LEU A 194 3.00 4.46 -15.34
CA LEU A 194 4.37 4.73 -15.77
C LEU A 194 4.51 4.69 -17.30
N LEU A 195 3.89 3.72 -17.98
CA LEU A 195 3.83 3.67 -19.44
C LEU A 195 3.17 4.93 -20.02
N PHE A 196 2.03 5.34 -19.46
CA PHE A 196 1.33 6.57 -19.84
C PHE A 196 2.20 7.83 -19.67
N ARG A 197 3.16 7.80 -18.74
CA ARG A 197 4.11 8.88 -18.46
C ARG A 197 5.42 8.79 -19.23
N GLY A 198 5.51 7.86 -20.18
CA GLY A 198 6.63 7.73 -21.10
C GLY A 198 7.80 6.91 -20.58
N PHE A 199 7.64 6.20 -19.46
CA PHE A 199 8.64 5.21 -19.04
C PHE A 199 8.58 3.99 -19.96
N SER A 200 9.74 3.46 -20.33
CA SER A 200 9.83 2.20 -21.07
C SER A 200 9.55 1.00 -20.16
N TRP A 201 9.28 -0.16 -20.77
CA TRP A 201 9.10 -1.39 -20.01
C TRP A 201 10.37 -1.78 -19.25
N GLU A 202 11.54 -1.56 -19.86
CA GLU A 202 12.84 -1.82 -19.26
C GLU A 202 13.06 -0.97 -17.99
N GLU A 203 12.67 0.31 -18.04
CA GLU A 203 12.77 1.24 -16.91
C GLU A 203 11.80 0.89 -15.78
N ILE A 204 10.60 0.42 -16.12
CA ILE A 204 9.62 -0.08 -15.15
C ILE A 204 10.16 -1.35 -14.48
N CYS A 205 10.65 -2.32 -15.27
CA CYS A 205 11.26 -3.54 -14.74
C CYS A 205 12.43 -3.24 -13.82
N GLU A 206 13.32 -2.31 -14.20
CA GLU A 206 14.43 -1.88 -13.35
C GLU A 206 13.95 -1.37 -11.99
N GLN A 207 12.89 -0.55 -11.97
CA GLN A 207 12.30 -0.06 -10.72
C GLN A 207 11.69 -1.19 -9.89
N LEU A 208 11.01 -2.14 -10.52
CA LEU A 208 10.40 -3.29 -9.81
C LEU A 208 11.44 -4.19 -9.14
N GLU A 209 12.67 -4.25 -9.65
CA GLU A 209 13.75 -4.97 -8.97
C GLU A 209 14.04 -4.39 -7.56
N TYR A 210 13.75 -3.11 -7.31
CA TYR A 210 13.90 -2.52 -5.98
C TYR A 210 12.89 -3.03 -4.94
N LEU A 211 11.81 -3.69 -5.37
CA LEU A 211 10.89 -4.39 -4.45
C LEU A 211 11.53 -5.67 -3.89
N LYS A 212 12.51 -6.25 -4.60
CA LYS A 212 13.22 -7.44 -4.16
C LYS A 212 14.35 -7.04 -3.20
N LEU A 213 14.63 -7.89 -2.21
CA LEU A 213 15.81 -7.70 -1.37
C LEU A 213 17.03 -8.29 -2.11
N PRO A 214 18.06 -7.49 -2.43
CA PRO A 214 19.25 -8.03 -3.06
C PRO A 214 19.96 -9.00 -2.11
N ALA A 215 20.29 -10.21 -2.58
CA ALA A 215 20.88 -11.25 -1.73
C ALA A 215 22.29 -10.89 -1.22
N ASN A 216 23.04 -10.08 -1.98
CA ASN A 216 24.48 -9.86 -1.80
C ASN A 216 24.87 -8.37 -1.74
N GLN A 217 23.94 -7.46 -1.47
CA GLN A 217 24.25 -6.03 -1.35
C GLN A 217 24.21 -5.59 0.10
N MET A 218 25.13 -4.67 0.45
CA MET A 218 25.10 -4.03 1.76
C MET A 218 23.75 -3.32 1.95
N PRO A 219 23.13 -3.43 3.13
CA PRO A 219 21.89 -2.72 3.40
C PRO A 219 22.15 -1.21 3.41
N ILE A 220 21.55 -0.49 2.47
CA ILE A 220 21.60 0.97 2.38
C ILE A 220 20.26 1.57 2.77
N GLU A 221 20.32 2.77 3.35
CA GLU A 221 19.13 3.55 3.71
C GLU A 221 18.68 4.49 2.59
N TYR A 222 19.63 4.94 1.77
CA TYR A 222 19.41 5.93 0.70
C TYR A 222 20.04 5.46 -0.60
N LEU A 223 19.44 5.85 -1.73
CA LEU A 223 20.02 5.61 -3.05
C LEU A 223 21.00 6.74 -3.44
N PRO A 224 22.08 6.44 -4.19
CA PRO A 224 22.95 7.47 -4.74
C PRO A 224 22.19 8.46 -5.64
N GLN A 225 22.59 9.74 -5.63
CA GLN A 225 21.95 10.80 -6.42
C GLN A 225 21.83 10.42 -7.90
N GLU A 226 22.95 10.00 -8.50
CA GLU A 226 23.01 9.61 -9.91
C GLU A 226 21.98 8.52 -10.25
N LYS A 227 21.79 7.57 -9.33
CA LYS A 227 20.80 6.52 -9.52
C LYS A 227 19.38 7.05 -9.40
N MET A 228 19.11 7.92 -8.42
CA MET A 228 17.81 8.58 -8.29
C MET A 228 17.48 9.42 -9.53
N ASP A 229 18.44 10.19 -10.02
CA ASP A 229 18.30 11.03 -11.22
C ASP A 229 17.98 10.18 -12.44
N SER A 230 18.69 9.07 -12.63
CA SER A 230 18.43 8.11 -13.71
C SER A 230 17.03 7.51 -13.63
N LEU A 231 16.54 7.16 -12.43
CA LEU A 231 15.22 6.57 -12.25
C LEU A 231 14.09 7.59 -12.47
N TRP A 232 14.30 8.85 -12.09
CA TRP A 232 13.29 9.91 -12.23
C TRP A 232 13.32 10.62 -13.59
N GLN A 233 14.42 10.55 -14.34
CA GLN A 233 14.56 11.16 -15.66
C GLN A 233 14.13 12.64 -15.66
N HIS A 234 13.21 13.03 -16.55
CA HIS A 234 12.69 14.39 -16.66
C HIS A 234 11.73 14.80 -15.52
N TRP A 235 11.36 13.87 -14.63
CA TRP A 235 10.53 14.11 -13.44
C TRP A 235 11.35 14.47 -12.19
N GLN A 236 12.68 14.55 -12.29
CA GLN A 236 13.53 15.05 -11.21
C GLN A 236 13.04 16.41 -10.69
N ASN A 237 12.99 16.58 -9.36
CA ASN A 237 12.47 17.76 -8.68
C ASN A 237 10.97 18.04 -8.92
N GLN A 238 10.24 17.10 -9.51
CA GLN A 238 8.80 17.13 -9.71
C GLN A 238 8.13 15.88 -9.12
N GLU A 239 8.79 15.19 -8.20
CA GLU A 239 8.36 13.90 -7.64
C GLU A 239 6.97 14.02 -6.98
N SER A 240 6.77 15.05 -6.14
CA SER A 240 5.47 15.26 -5.49
C SER A 240 4.34 15.50 -6.51
N ARG A 241 4.64 16.26 -7.58
CA ARG A 241 3.68 16.51 -8.66
C ARG A 241 3.37 15.22 -9.42
N PHE A 242 4.39 14.43 -9.76
CA PHE A 242 4.23 13.15 -10.44
C PHE A 242 3.30 12.20 -9.68
N PHE A 243 3.46 12.11 -8.37
CA PHE A 243 2.60 11.28 -7.53
C PHE A 243 1.17 11.80 -7.44
N ILE A 244 0.98 13.10 -7.24
CA ILE A 244 -0.37 13.69 -7.19
C ILE A 244 -1.11 13.45 -8.51
N GLU A 245 -0.43 13.61 -9.64
CA GLU A 245 -1.00 13.30 -10.96
C GLU A 245 -1.33 11.80 -11.11
N ALA A 246 -0.55 10.90 -10.50
CA ALA A 246 -0.87 9.46 -10.47
C ALA A 246 -2.17 9.18 -9.71
N PHE A 247 -2.35 9.85 -8.57
CA PHE A 247 -3.57 9.72 -7.78
C PHE A 247 -4.81 10.19 -8.54
N HIS A 248 -4.72 11.34 -9.21
CA HIS A 248 -5.82 11.85 -10.02
C HIS A 248 -6.12 10.93 -11.21
N TRP A 249 -5.09 10.50 -11.94
CA TRP A 249 -5.23 9.58 -13.06
C TRP A 249 -5.98 8.31 -12.65
N VAL A 250 -5.56 7.63 -11.56
CA VAL A 250 -6.24 6.43 -11.08
C VAL A 250 -7.66 6.72 -10.58
N SER A 251 -7.89 7.85 -9.92
CA SER A 251 -9.20 8.21 -9.36
C SER A 251 -10.23 8.56 -10.44
N GLU A 252 -9.78 9.00 -11.60
CA GLU A 252 -10.62 9.38 -12.74
C GLU A 252 -10.92 8.21 -13.68
N LEU A 253 -10.21 7.08 -13.55
CA LEU A 253 -10.48 5.87 -14.34
C LEU A 253 -11.94 5.43 -14.17
N SER A 254 -12.55 5.07 -15.30
CA SER A 254 -13.93 4.65 -15.41
C SER A 254 -14.07 3.25 -15.98
N ASP A 255 -15.23 2.63 -15.77
CA ASP A 255 -15.51 1.31 -16.35
C ASP A 255 -15.34 1.31 -17.88
N ALA A 256 -15.59 2.45 -18.54
CA ALA A 256 -15.43 2.61 -19.98
C ALA A 256 -13.95 2.55 -20.42
N ASP A 257 -13.01 2.95 -19.56
CA ASP A 257 -11.57 2.86 -19.84
C ASP A 257 -11.05 1.42 -19.83
N PHE A 258 -11.92 0.46 -19.45
CA PHE A 258 -11.63 -0.96 -19.35
C PHE A 258 -12.53 -1.83 -20.25
N LEU A 259 -13.33 -1.20 -21.12
CA LEU A 259 -14.09 -1.87 -22.17
C LEU A 259 -13.39 -1.64 -23.53
N PRO A 260 -13.34 -2.66 -24.40
CA PRO A 260 -12.68 -2.59 -25.71
C PRO A 260 -13.45 -1.70 -26.69
#